data_AF-A0A9D8F057-F1
#
_entry.id   AF-A0A9D8F057-F1
#
_cell.length_a   1.000
_cell.length_b   1.000
_cell.length_c   1.000
_cell.angle_alpha   90.00
_cell.angle_beta   90.00
_cell.angle_gamma   90.00
#
_symmetry.space_group_name_H-M   'P 1'
#
loop_
_entity.id
_entity.type
_entity.pdbx_description
1 polymer ?
#
loop_
_entity_poly.entity_id
_entity_poly.type
_entity_poly.pdbx_seq_one_letter_code
_entity_poly.pdbx_strand_id
1 'polypeptide(L)'
;MTDLELYMGMPGHAVFMRRDRQVFAHVHPSGSAPMAALDIAMPGSDPHVPHATATPSSITFPYGFPQAGQYRIFVQAKRAGAVITGAFDADVK
;
A
#
# COMPACT_ATOMS: atom_id res chain seq x y z
N MET A 1 -9.43 -6.85 17.08
CA MET A 1 -9.33 -7.63 15.83
C MET A 1 -7.87 -7.63 15.41
N THR A 2 -7.20 -8.77 15.33
CA THR A 2 -5.78 -8.89 14.95
C THR A 2 -5.67 -10.12 14.06
N ASP A 3 -6.06 -9.96 12.79
CA ASP A 3 -6.22 -11.09 11.86
C ASP A 3 -5.83 -10.75 10.41
N LEU A 4 -5.15 -9.61 10.20
CA LEU A 4 -4.46 -9.38 8.93
C LEU A 4 -3.26 -10.33 8.83
N GLU A 5 -2.98 -10.77 7.62
CA GLU A 5 -1.82 -11.59 7.27
C GLU A 5 -0.92 -10.79 6.33
N LEU A 6 0.38 -11.12 6.35
CA LEU A 6 1.29 -10.58 5.35
C LEU A 6 0.91 -11.09 3.96
N TYR A 7 0.70 -10.16 3.06
CA TYR A 7 0.59 -10.40 1.63
C TYR A 7 1.82 -9.80 0.98
N MET A 8 2.58 -10.59 0.23
CA MET A 8 3.85 -10.15 -0.40
C MET A 8 4.80 -9.42 0.57
N GLY A 9 4.87 -9.88 1.83
CA GLY A 9 5.75 -9.33 2.86
C GLY A 9 5.21 -8.12 3.65
N MET A 10 4.00 -7.62 3.35
CA MET A 10 3.43 -6.45 4.03
C MET A 10 1.95 -6.64 4.40
N PRO A 11 1.42 -5.87 5.37
CA PRO A 11 0.04 -6.03 5.83
C PRO A 11 -1.01 -5.50 4.83
N GLY A 12 -0.59 -4.86 3.72
CA GLY A 12 -1.46 -4.51 2.61
C GLY A 12 -0.76 -3.72 1.50
N HIS A 13 -1.50 -3.44 0.42
CA HIS A 13 -1.06 -2.63 -0.71
C HIS A 13 -2.18 -1.70 -1.16
N ALA A 14 -1.85 -0.48 -1.59
CA ALA A 14 -2.81 0.44 -2.17
C ALA A 14 -2.36 0.93 -3.55
N VAL A 15 -3.32 1.12 -4.44
CA VAL A 15 -3.14 1.80 -5.72
C VAL A 15 -4.06 3.00 -5.75
N PHE A 16 -3.50 4.17 -6.04
CA PHE A 16 -4.22 5.41 -6.29
C PHE A 16 -4.12 5.73 -7.77
N MET A 17 -5.25 5.84 -8.46
CA MET A 17 -5.28 6.13 -9.89
C MET A 17 -6.29 7.23 -10.19
N ARG A 18 -5.86 8.32 -10.82
CA ARG A 18 -6.81 9.32 -11.33
C ARG A 18 -7.60 8.73 -12.49
N ARG A 19 -8.90 9.02 -12.59
CA ARG A 19 -9.81 8.41 -13.57
C ARG A 19 -9.40 8.61 -15.03
N ASP A 20 -8.70 9.70 -15.33
CA ASP A 20 -8.14 10.00 -16.66
C ASP A 20 -6.74 9.40 -16.90
N ARG A 21 -6.22 8.61 -15.94
CA ARG A 21 -4.95 7.89 -15.98
C ARG A 21 -3.69 8.77 -15.99
N GLN A 22 -3.82 10.06 -15.70
CA GLN A 22 -2.66 10.97 -15.60
C GLN A 22 -1.86 10.80 -14.31
N VAL A 23 -2.46 10.22 -13.27
CA VAL A 23 -1.79 9.93 -11.98
C VAL A 23 -1.97 8.46 -11.65
N PHE A 24 -0.86 7.80 -11.30
CA PHE A 24 -0.80 6.45 -10.77
C PHE A 24 0.23 6.39 -9.65
N ALA A 25 -0.13 5.79 -8.52
CA ALA A 25 0.80 5.51 -7.43
C ALA A 25 0.49 4.15 -6.80
N HIS A 26 1.54 3.37 -6.56
CA HIS A 26 1.48 2.18 -5.72
C HIS A 26 2.11 2.51 -4.37
N VAL A 27 1.39 2.26 -3.28
CA VAL A 27 1.72 2.75 -1.95
C VAL A 27 1.65 1.60 -0.94
N HIS A 28 2.61 1.58 -0.03
CA HIS A 28 2.70 0.61 1.05
C HIS A 28 2.28 1.24 2.38
N PRO A 29 1.93 0.44 3.40
CA PRO A 29 1.56 0.98 4.71
C PRO A 29 2.69 1.77 5.40
N SER A 30 3.94 1.45 5.08
CA SER A 30 5.14 2.18 5.52
C SER A 30 5.43 3.44 4.69
N GLY A 31 4.69 3.70 3.61
CA GLY A 31 4.88 4.85 2.71
C GLY A 31 5.02 4.48 1.24
N SER A 32 5.32 5.47 0.41
CA SER A 32 5.44 5.35 -1.05
C SER A 32 6.89 5.19 -1.53
N ALA A 33 7.76 4.51 -0.77
CA ALA A 33 9.13 4.31 -1.22
C ALA A 33 9.13 3.27 -2.36
N PRO A 34 9.60 3.60 -3.58
CA PRO A 34 9.73 2.60 -4.61
C PRO A 34 10.74 1.54 -4.14
N MET A 35 10.41 0.26 -4.30
CA MET A 35 11.33 -0.84 -3.94
C MET A 35 12.74 -0.63 -4.52
N ALA A 36 12.81 -0.10 -5.74
CA ALA A 36 14.07 0.27 -6.38
C ALA A 36 14.84 1.39 -5.64
N ALA A 37 14.16 2.39 -5.09
CA ALA A 37 14.83 3.42 -4.30
C ALA A 37 15.22 2.91 -2.91
N LEU A 38 14.45 1.98 -2.33
CA LEU A 38 14.81 1.33 -1.07
C LEU A 38 16.09 0.49 -1.23
N ASP A 39 16.21 -0.24 -2.34
CA ASP A 39 17.40 -1.03 -2.69
C ASP A 39 18.65 -0.15 -2.90
N ILE A 40 18.50 1.02 -3.54
CA ILE A 40 19.58 2.00 -3.69
C ILE A 40 19.97 2.64 -2.35
N ALA A 41 19.00 2.97 -1.50
CA ALA A 41 19.23 3.65 -0.23
C ALA A 41 19.80 2.70 0.84
N MET A 42 19.52 1.40 0.75
CA MET A 42 19.91 0.38 1.72
C MET A 42 20.50 -0.84 1.00
N PRO A 43 21.66 -0.70 0.34
CA PRO A 43 22.27 -1.79 -0.42
C PRO A 43 22.59 -2.96 0.52
N GLY A 44 21.98 -4.12 0.26
CA GLY A 44 22.17 -5.34 1.05
C GLY A 44 21.29 -5.45 2.30
N SER A 45 20.33 -4.55 2.53
CA SER A 45 19.23 -4.89 3.43
C SER A 45 18.41 -6.01 2.79
N ASP A 46 18.39 -7.19 3.41
CA ASP A 46 17.47 -8.24 3.02
C ASP A 46 16.05 -7.64 3.07
N PRO A 47 15.31 -7.52 1.95
CA PRO A 47 13.93 -7.03 1.96
C PRO A 47 12.98 -7.98 2.74
N HIS A 48 13.53 -9.08 3.24
CA HIS A 48 12.89 -10.14 4.01
C HIS A 48 13.37 -10.23 5.47
N VAL A 49 13.76 -9.13 6.13
CA VAL A 49 13.78 -9.17 7.60
C VAL A 49 12.33 -9.17 8.08
N PRO A 50 11.79 -10.27 8.60
CA PRO A 50 10.46 -10.26 9.19
C PRO A 50 10.64 -9.61 10.56
N HIS A 51 10.45 -8.30 10.63
CA HIS A 51 9.96 -7.74 11.88
C HIS A 51 8.54 -8.26 12.01
N ALA A 52 8.39 -9.42 12.67
CA ALA A 52 7.12 -9.92 13.17
C ALA A 52 6.63 -8.99 14.29
N THR A 53 6.32 -7.74 13.91
CA THR A 53 5.40 -6.92 14.67
C THR A 53 4.02 -7.49 14.38
N ALA A 54 3.25 -7.75 15.44
CA ALA A 54 1.90 -8.28 15.35
C ALA A 54 1.14 -7.59 14.21
N THR A 55 0.50 -8.37 13.33
CA THR A 55 -0.24 -7.80 12.21
C THR A 55 -1.34 -6.89 12.76
N PRO A 56 -1.33 -5.60 12.40
CA PRO A 56 -2.18 -4.64 13.06
C PRO A 56 -3.64 -4.87 12.70
N SER A 57 -4.53 -4.38 13.56
CA SER A 57 -5.97 -4.33 13.30
C SER A 57 -6.36 -3.31 12.23
N SER A 58 -5.43 -2.41 11.91
CA SER A 58 -5.61 -1.26 11.03
C SER A 58 -4.34 -1.02 10.22
N ILE A 59 -4.51 -0.64 8.95
CA ILE A 59 -3.42 -0.29 8.04
C ILE A 59 -3.68 1.10 7.48
N THR A 60 -2.64 1.92 7.41
CA THR A 60 -2.72 3.30 6.90
C THR A 60 -1.79 3.43 5.70
N PHE A 61 -2.26 4.04 4.62
CA PHE A 61 -1.46 4.31 3.42
C PHE A 61 -1.28 5.83 3.28
N PRO A 62 -0.14 6.40 3.69
CA PRO A 62 0.09 7.83 3.55
C PRO A 62 0.31 8.17 2.07
N TYR A 63 -0.55 9.02 1.52
CA TYR A 63 -0.48 9.46 0.14
C TYR A 63 -0.87 10.94 0.00
N GLY A 64 0.00 11.73 -0.61
CA GLY A 64 -0.30 13.10 -1.00
C GLY A 64 -0.75 13.13 -2.45
N PHE A 65 -1.97 13.60 -2.71
CA PHE A 65 -2.51 13.70 -4.07
C PHE A 65 -1.77 14.82 -4.84
N PRO A 66 -1.08 14.51 -5.94
CA PRO A 66 -0.28 15.51 -6.65
C PRO A 66 -1.14 16.47 -7.50
N GLN A 67 -2.38 16.09 -7.81
CA GLN A 67 -3.29 16.86 -8.64
C GLN A 67 -4.74 16.65 -8.17
N ALA A 68 -5.58 17.68 -8.27
CA ALA A 68 -7.02 17.55 -8.08
C ALA A 68 -7.65 16.61 -9.13
N GLY A 69 -8.82 16.07 -8.81
CA GLY A 69 -9.62 15.23 -9.70
C GLY A 69 -10.23 14.01 -9.01
N GLN A 70 -10.93 13.19 -9.81
CA GLN A 70 -11.54 11.95 -9.34
C GLN A 70 -10.54 10.79 -9.38
N TYR A 71 -10.41 10.08 -8.28
CA TYR A 71 -9.53 8.93 -8.13
C TYR A 71 -10.33 7.65 -7.89
N ARG A 72 -9.84 6.55 -8.47
CA ARG A 72 -10.17 5.18 -8.06
C ARG A 72 -9.02 4.66 -7.22
N ILE A 73 -9.33 4.18 -6.03
CA ILE A 73 -8.37 3.64 -5.07
C ILE A 73 -8.67 2.17 -4.88
N PHE A 74 -7.67 1.31 -5.01
CA PHE A 74 -7.77 -0.12 -4.71
C PHE A 74 -6.89 -0.44 -3.51
N VAL A 75 -7.43 -1.16 -2.53
CA VAL A 75 -6.69 -1.61 -1.35
C VAL A 75 -6.75 -3.13 -1.29
N GLN A 76 -5.59 -3.77 -1.17
CA GLN A 76 -5.46 -5.20 -0.99
C GLN A 76 -4.93 -5.51 0.41
N ALA A 77 -5.60 -6.44 1.08
CA ALA A 77 -5.16 -7.00 2.36
C ALA A 77 -5.41 -8.51 2.36
N LYS A 78 -4.63 -9.27 3.12
CA LYS A 78 -4.86 -10.71 3.29
C LYS A 78 -5.44 -10.99 4.67
N ARG A 79 -6.49 -11.80 4.72
CA ARG A 79 -7.19 -12.19 5.95
C ARG A 79 -7.79 -13.58 5.78
N ALA A 80 -7.62 -14.43 6.79
CA ALA A 80 -8.13 -15.80 6.78
C ALA A 80 -7.72 -16.60 5.52
N GLY A 81 -6.45 -16.47 5.11
CA GLY A 81 -5.88 -17.12 3.94
C GLY A 81 -6.21 -16.49 2.59
N ALA A 82 -7.15 -15.54 2.53
CA ALA A 82 -7.64 -14.94 1.28
C ALA A 82 -7.13 -13.50 1.09
N VAL A 83 -6.78 -13.16 -0.15
CA VAL A 83 -6.52 -11.77 -0.54
C VAL A 83 -7.85 -11.11 -0.86
N ILE A 84 -8.16 -10.02 -0.14
CA ILE A 84 -9.37 -9.22 -0.29
C ILE A 84 -8.98 -7.91 -0.94
N THR A 85 -9.72 -7.50 -1.97
CA THR A 85 -9.54 -6.20 -2.64
C THR A 85 -10.77 -5.33 -2.41
N GLY A 86 -10.58 -4.20 -1.72
CA GLY A 86 -11.56 -3.12 -1.62
C GLY A 86 -11.32 -2.07 -2.70
N ALA A 87 -12.39 -1.45 -3.18
CA ALA A 87 -12.30 -0.37 -4.16
C ALA A 87 -13.12 0.84 -3.73
N PHE A 88 -12.49 2.02 -3.76
CA PHE A 88 -13.02 3.27 -3.23
C PHE A 88 -12.87 4.37 -4.27
N ASP A 89 -13.75 5.37 -4.19
CA ASP A 89 -13.67 6.57 -5.01
C ASP A 89 -13.40 7.78 -4.13
N ALA A 90 -12.57 8.71 -4.62
CA ALA A 90 -12.28 9.96 -3.94
C ALA A 90 -12.35 11.14 -4.93
N ASP A 91 -13.01 12.22 -4.51
CA ASP A 91 -12.99 13.51 -5.20
C ASP A 91 -12.02 14.45 -4.48
N VAL A 92 -10.90 14.76 -5.13
CA VAL A 92 -9.82 15.58 -4.57
C VAL A 92 -9.92 16.98 -5.18
N LYS A 93 -10.00 18.00 -4.33
CA LYS A 93 -10.26 19.40 -4.70
C LYS A 93 -8.99 20.24 -4.59
#